data_AF-A0A1Q7PHR1-F1
#
_entry.id   AF-A0A1Q7PHR1-F1
#
_cell.length_a   1.000
_cell.length_b   1.000
_cell.length_c   1.000
_cell.angle_alpha   90.00
_cell.angle_beta   90.00
_cell.angle_gamma   90.00
#
_symmetry.space_group_name_H-M   'P 1'
#
loop_
_entity.id
_entity.type
_entity.pdbx_description
1 polymer ?
#
loop_
_entity_poly.entity_id
_entity_poly.type
_entity_poly.pdbx_seq_one_letter_code
_entity_poly.pdbx_strand_id
1 'polypeptide(L)'
;MAIREDDAIEKFRQIISRVDPRLVLDRGDVRYVTEPYAGVEYGLRLGKAGALLFMPEADLTAPDWQDRLRTRFEAAKRYLEGFPHRD
;
A
#
# COMPACT_ATOMS: atom_id res chain seq x y z
N MET A 1 -8.56 -18.19 3.66
CA MET A 1 -8.02 -17.80 4.98
C MET A 1 -7.61 -16.36 4.84
N ALA A 2 -8.05 -15.48 5.74
CA ALA A 2 -7.71 -14.06 5.70
C ALA A 2 -6.19 -13.87 5.77
N ILE A 3 -5.62 -13.03 4.91
CA ILE A 3 -4.22 -12.62 5.02
C ILE A 3 -4.00 -11.91 6.37
N ARG A 4 -2.91 -12.24 7.06
CA ARG A 4 -2.52 -11.55 8.30
C ARG A 4 -1.93 -10.18 7.99
N GLU A 5 -2.14 -9.22 8.87
CA GLU A 5 -1.60 -7.85 8.71
C GLU A 5 -0.07 -7.84 8.59
N ASP A 6 0.64 -8.65 9.39
CA ASP A 6 2.10 -8.77 9.28
C ASP A 6 2.54 -9.31 7.91
N ASP A 7 1.82 -10.29 7.35
CA ASP A 7 2.13 -10.82 6.01
C ASP A 7 1.89 -9.75 4.92
N ALA A 8 0.84 -8.94 5.08
CA ALA A 8 0.56 -7.82 4.20
C ALA A 8 1.63 -6.72 4.31
N ILE A 9 2.07 -6.37 5.52
CA ILE A 9 3.15 -5.41 5.78
C ILE A 9 4.44 -5.83 5.08
N GLU A 10 4.83 -7.10 5.19
CA GLU A 10 6.05 -7.61 4.56
C GLU A 10 5.95 -7.58 3.03
N LYS A 11 4.80 -8.00 2.46
CA LYS A 11 4.53 -7.86 1.02
C LYS A 11 4.60 -6.40 0.56
N PHE A 12 3.99 -5.48 1.30
CA PHE A 12 4.00 -4.05 0.96
C PHE A 12 5.41 -3.48 0.97
N ARG A 13 6.18 -3.69 2.05
CA ARG A 13 7.56 -3.20 2.18
C ARG A 13 8.47 -3.70 1.06
N GLN A 14 8.32 -4.98 0.69
CA GLN A 14 9.09 -5.59 -0.40
C GLN A 14 8.90 -4.85 -1.72
N ILE A 15 7.68 -4.39 -2.02
CA ILE A 15 7.39 -3.76 -3.32
C ILE A 15 7.54 -2.23 -3.26
N ILE A 16 7.16 -1.58 -2.16
CA ILE A 16 7.30 -0.13 -1.96
C ILE A 16 8.74 0.32 -2.21
N SER A 17 9.71 -0.37 -1.58
CA SER A 17 11.14 -0.08 -1.74
C SER A 17 11.66 -0.21 -3.18
N ARG A 18 11.01 -1.02 -4.01
CA ARG A 18 11.34 -1.19 -5.44
C ARG A 18 10.69 -0.14 -6.33
N VAL A 19 9.57 0.44 -5.90
CA VAL A 19 8.85 1.49 -6.65
C VAL A 19 9.49 2.84 -6.43
N ASP A 20 9.72 3.22 -5.17
CA ASP A 20 10.45 4.44 -4.81
C ASP A 20 10.92 4.36 -3.35
N PRO A 21 12.23 4.53 -3.07
CA PRO A 21 12.75 4.47 -1.70
C PRO A 21 12.23 5.59 -0.79
N ARG A 22 11.61 6.65 -1.33
CA ARG A 22 11.02 7.75 -0.56
C ARG A 22 9.58 7.45 -0.11
N LEU A 23 8.94 6.43 -0.66
CA LEU A 23 7.62 6.00 -0.21
C LEU A 23 7.76 5.29 1.14
N VAL A 24 6.91 5.66 2.08
CA VAL A 24 6.90 5.11 3.44
C VAL A 24 5.54 4.51 3.73
N LEU A 25 5.53 3.24 4.13
CA LEU A 25 4.36 2.57 4.70
C LEU A 25 4.17 3.00 6.15
N ASP A 26 3.00 3.53 6.48
CA ASP A 26 2.64 3.82 7.87
C ASP A 26 2.12 2.56 8.54
N ARG A 27 3.02 1.83 9.22
CA ARG A 27 2.70 0.54 9.84
C ARG A 27 1.50 0.60 10.79
N GLY A 28 1.34 1.72 11.51
CA GLY A 28 0.22 1.91 12.44
C GLY A 28 -1.14 2.02 11.77
N ASP A 29 -1.17 2.31 10.48
CA ASP A 29 -2.39 2.45 9.68
C ASP A 29 -2.67 1.20 8.82
N VAL A 30 -1.91 0.11 9.02
CA VAL A 30 -2.18 -1.16 8.32
C VAL A 30 -3.18 -1.98 9.10
N ARG A 31 -4.34 -2.22 8.48
CA ARG A 31 -5.45 -2.93 9.12
C ARG A 31 -6.15 -3.84 8.11
N TYR A 32 -6.47 -5.07 8.51
CA TYR A 32 -7.36 -5.92 7.72
C TYR A 32 -8.82 -5.52 7.95
N VAL A 33 -9.59 -5.43 6.87
CA VAL A 33 -11.04 -5.13 6.89
C VAL A 33 -11.80 -6.20 6.15
N THR A 34 -12.99 -6.53 6.66
CA THR A 34 -13.87 -7.57 6.09
C THR A 34 -15.00 -6.99 5.25
N GLU A 35 -15.43 -5.75 5.53
CA GLU A 35 -16.59 -5.11 4.89
C GLU A 35 -16.25 -3.70 4.38
N PRO A 36 -16.84 -3.24 3.25
CA PRO A 36 -17.75 -3.98 2.37
C PRO A 36 -17.05 -5.03 1.50
N TYR A 37 -15.72 -5.03 1.47
CA TYR A 37 -14.89 -6.01 0.76
C TYR A 37 -13.69 -6.41 1.62
N ALA A 38 -13.35 -7.70 1.61
CA ALA A 38 -12.18 -8.22 2.30
C ALA A 38 -10.88 -7.67 1.70
N GLY A 39 -10.01 -7.12 2.57
CA GLY A 39 -8.73 -6.59 2.14
C GLY A 39 -7.98 -5.84 3.25
N VAL A 40 -6.97 -5.09 2.85
CA VAL A 40 -6.08 -4.38 3.75
C VAL A 40 -6.15 -2.88 3.46
N GLU A 41 -6.54 -2.12 4.49
CA GLU A 41 -6.36 -0.67 4.55
C GLU A 41 -4.92 -0.37 4.98
N TYR A 42 -4.29 0.65 4.39
CA TYR A 42 -2.91 1.02 4.71
C TYR A 42 -2.65 2.51 4.42
N GLY A 43 -1.85 3.14 5.29
CA GLY A 43 -1.31 4.47 5.06
C GLY A 43 -0.04 4.43 4.20
N LEU A 44 0.05 5.30 3.20
CA LEU A 44 1.25 5.49 2.38
C LEU A 44 1.60 6.97 2.30
N ARG A 45 2.88 7.29 2.52
CA ARG A 45 3.40 8.66 2.47
C ARG A 45 4.53 8.85 1.48
N LEU A 46 4.60 10.07 0.95
CA LEU A 46 5.74 10.61 0.21
C LEU A 46 6.05 12.01 0.76
N GLY A 47 7.10 12.11 1.59
CA GLY A 47 7.39 13.35 2.32
C GLY A 47 6.24 13.74 3.26
N LYS A 48 5.67 14.94 3.09
CA LYS A 48 4.51 15.43 3.85
C LYS A 48 3.15 15.01 3.26
N ALA A 49 3.12 14.46 2.05
CA ALA A 49 1.90 13.96 1.43
C ALA A 49 1.59 12.55 1.94
N GLY A 50 0.33 12.28 2.28
CA GLY A 50 -0.12 10.98 2.78
C GLY A 50 -1.50 10.63 2.24
N ALA A 51 -1.74 9.34 2.07
CA ALA A 51 -3.03 8.80 1.66
C ALA A 51 -3.33 7.52 2.43
N LEU A 52 -4.59 7.37 2.85
CA LEU A 52 -5.14 6.10 3.31
C LEU A 52 -5.69 5.36 2.09
N LEU A 53 -5.20 4.15 1.86
CA LEU A 53 -5.46 3.35 0.67
C LEU A 53 -6.00 1.99 1.06
N PHE A 54 -6.62 1.32 0.09
CA PHE A 54 -7.14 -0.04 0.24
C PHE A 54 -6.61 -0.96 -0.86
N MET A 55 -6.31 -2.20 -0.46
CA MET A 55 -5.91 -3.30 -1.33
C MET A 55 -6.85 -4.50 -1.07
N PRO A 56 -7.59 -4.99 -2.09
CA PRO A 56 -8.37 -6.21 -1.96
C PRO A 56 -7.48 -7.40 -1.57
N GLU A 57 -7.99 -8.28 -0.70
CA GLU A 57 -7.25 -9.48 -0.32
C GLU A 57 -6.92 -10.35 -1.53
N ALA A 58 -7.85 -10.45 -2.48
CA ALA A 58 -7.66 -11.23 -3.70
C ALA A 58 -6.41 -10.82 -4.48
N ASP A 59 -6.06 -9.53 -4.48
CA ASP A 59 -4.85 -9.02 -5.15
C ASP A 59 -3.57 -9.34 -4.37
N LEU A 60 -3.65 -9.52 -3.04
CA LEU A 60 -2.53 -9.89 -2.18
C LEU A 60 -2.20 -11.39 -2.23
N THR A 61 -3.21 -12.20 -2.52
CA THR A 61 -3.12 -13.67 -2.58
C THR A 61 -2.98 -14.22 -3.99
N ALA A 62 -3.17 -13.40 -5.03
CA ALA A 62 -3.05 -13.83 -6.42
C ALA A 62 -1.60 -14.25 -6.77
N PRO A 63 -1.38 -15.18 -7.73
CA PRO A 63 -0.03 -15.58 -8.13
C PRO A 63 0.85 -14.43 -8.63
N ASP A 64 0.23 -13.40 -9.21
CA ASP A 64 0.84 -12.19 -9.77
C ASP A 64 0.79 -10.99 -8.79
N TRP A 65 0.63 -11.24 -7.48
CA TRP A 65 0.46 -10.19 -6.47
C TRP A 65 1.57 -9.13 -6.50
N GLN A 66 2.82 -9.50 -6.82
CA GLN A 66 3.93 -8.54 -6.90
C GLN A 66 3.69 -7.48 -7.98
N ASP A 67 3.19 -7.89 -9.14
CA ASP A 67 2.93 -6.99 -10.27
C ASP A 67 1.72 -6.10 -9.96
N ARG A 68 0.67 -6.67 -9.36
CA ARG A 68 -0.51 -5.91 -8.89
C ARG A 68 -0.13 -4.83 -7.88
N LEU A 69 0.67 -5.19 -6.87
CA LEU A 69 1.18 -4.24 -5.89
C LEU A 69 2.05 -3.17 -6.53
N ARG A 70 2.95 -3.55 -7.46
CA ARG A 70 3.80 -2.59 -8.16
C ARG A 70 2.96 -1.55 -8.88
N THR A 71 2.00 -1.98 -9.69
CA THR A 71 1.08 -1.07 -10.41
C THR A 71 0.30 -0.17 -9.45
N ARG A 72 -0.17 -0.71 -8.31
CA ARG A 72 -0.89 0.10 -7.32
C ARG A 72 0.00 1.16 -6.69
N PHE A 73 1.21 0.80 -6.27
CA PHE A 73 2.13 1.74 -5.62
C PHE A 73 2.68 2.77 -6.60
N GLU A 74 2.88 2.43 -7.88
CA GLU A 74 3.20 3.41 -8.93
C GLU A 74 2.07 4.42 -9.16
N ALA A 75 0.81 3.97 -9.09
CA ALA A 75 -0.34 4.87 -9.15
C ALA A 75 -0.44 5.75 -7.90
N ALA A 76 -0.27 5.17 -6.71
CA ALA A 76 -0.28 5.92 -5.44
C ALA A 76 0.86 6.94 -5.38
N LYS A 77 2.05 6.59 -5.86
CA LYS A 77 3.18 7.53 -6.00
C LYS A 77 2.80 8.73 -6.84
N ARG A 78 2.32 8.50 -8.08
CA ARG A 78 1.93 9.59 -9.00
C ARG A 78 0.85 10.49 -8.39
N TYR A 79 -0.08 9.91 -7.65
CA TYR A 79 -1.08 10.67 -6.90
C TYR A 79 -0.44 11.53 -5.80
N LEU A 80 0.45 10.96 -4.98
CA LEU A 80 1.13 11.66 -3.90
C LEU A 80 2.09 12.76 -4.41
N GLU A 81 2.75 12.54 -5.55
CA GLU A 81 3.59 13.55 -6.22
C GLU A 81 2.80 14.76 -6.72
N GLY A 82 1.47 14.63 -6.89
CA GLY A 82 0.60 15.74 -7.26
C GLY A 82 0.31 16.73 -6.13
N PHE A 83 0.67 16.41 -4.88
CA PHE A 83 0.45 17.31 -3.75
C PHE A 83 1.64 18.27 -3.57
N PRO A 84 1.39 19.57 -3.34
CA PRO A 84 2.46 20.53 -3.16
C PRO A 84 3.27 20.20 -1.91
N HIS A 85 4.58 20.08 -2.08
CA HIS A 85 5.53 20.05 -0.98
C HIS A 85 5.58 21.45 -0.37
N ARG A 86 4.77 21.72 0.66
CA ARG A 86 4.98 22.92 1.47
C ARG A 86 6.22 22.68 2.30
N ASP A 87 7.31 23.37 1.98
CA ASP A 87 8.53 23.44 2.80
C ASP A 87 8.20 23.92 4.23
#